data_AF-A0A5C6YVN1-F1
#
_entry.id   AF-A0A5C6YVN1-F1
#
_cell.length_a   1.000
_cell.length_b   1.000
_cell.length_c   1.000
_cell.angle_alpha   90.00
_cell.angle_beta   90.00
_cell.angle_gamma   90.00
#
_symmetry.space_group_name_H-M   'P 1'
#
loop_
_entity.id
_entity.type
_entity.pdbx_description
1 polymer ?
#
loop_
_entity_poly.entity_id
_entity_poly.type
_entity_poly.pdbx_seq_one_letter_code
_entity_poly.pdbx_strand_id
1 'polypeptide(L)'
;MKYIISILITLFLLSCKTNKTESESEYQNCINTKTFERGIFYRPNTSESEFAKSVNVFDSIKKFENYLENGKLLSGINKKDYLSLISNIDKTDFLKKEFFEFNYDNHFIENNLMTSLFFEELFYDCVMSSFKNQEHYEYILTTKDKVQYNSYPNSEILTELVNEVDFKSDTQRLIITYLIYSNLYWKYEMK
;
A
#
# COMPACT_ATOMS: atom_id res chain seq x y z
N MET A 1 5.95 29.11 -34.61
CA MET A 1 4.74 28.56 -33.96
C MET A 1 4.89 27.10 -33.49
N LYS A 2 5.27 26.13 -34.34
CA LYS A 2 5.42 24.71 -33.92
C LYS A 2 6.36 24.49 -32.72
N TYR A 3 7.50 25.19 -32.67
CA TYR A 3 8.45 25.08 -31.55
C TYR A 3 7.96 25.73 -30.25
N ILE A 4 7.19 26.83 -30.32
CA ILE A 4 6.62 27.49 -29.13
C ILE A 4 5.51 26.62 -28.52
N ILE A 5 4.68 25.99 -29.37
CA ILE A 5 3.67 25.02 -28.94
C ILE A 5 4.36 23.79 -28.31
N SER A 6 5.45 23.29 -28.89
CA SER A 6 6.21 22.17 -28.32
C SER A 6 6.83 22.50 -26.96
N ILE A 7 7.33 23.73 -26.76
CA ILE A 7 7.92 24.19 -25.48
C ILE A 7 6.83 24.38 -24.42
N LEU A 8 5.67 24.94 -24.78
CA LEU A 8 4.53 25.07 -23.87
C LEU A 8 3.99 23.70 -23.43
N ILE A 9 3.92 22.73 -24.35
CA ILE A 9 3.48 21.36 -24.04
C ILE A 9 4.48 20.66 -23.10
N THR A 10 5.80 20.76 -23.34
CA THR A 10 6.79 20.14 -22.46
C THR A 10 6.83 20.79 -21.08
N LEU A 11 6.67 22.12 -20.98
CA LEU A 11 6.59 22.82 -19.68
C LEU A 11 5.34 22.45 -18.88
N PHE A 12 4.19 22.31 -19.54
CA PHE A 12 2.96 21.85 -18.88
C PHE A 12 3.09 20.40 -18.38
N LEU A 13 3.67 19.51 -19.20
CA LEU A 13 3.89 18.11 -18.81
C LEU A 13 4.88 17.97 -17.65
N LEU A 14 5.92 18.81 -17.60
CA LEU A 14 6.86 18.84 -16.49
C LEU A 14 6.17 19.32 -15.20
N SER A 15 5.42 20.42 -15.25
CA SER A 15 4.73 20.98 -14.07
C SER A 15 3.67 20.04 -13.48
N CYS A 16 2.91 19.33 -14.32
CA CYS A 16 1.94 18.35 -13.83
C CYS A 16 2.62 17.15 -13.15
N LYS A 17 3.78 16.73 -13.65
CA LYS A 17 4.53 15.60 -13.10
C LYS A 17 5.13 15.94 -11.72
N THR A 18 5.67 17.15 -11.54
CA THR A 18 6.18 17.61 -10.23
C THR A 18 5.08 17.65 -9.19
N ASN A 19 3.90 18.20 -9.53
CA ASN A 19 2.78 18.31 -8.61
C ASN A 19 2.23 16.92 -8.16
N LYS A 20 2.18 15.93 -9.06
CA LYS A 20 1.75 14.56 -8.70
C LYS A 20 2.74 13.93 -7.71
N THR A 21 4.04 13.99 -7.98
CA THR A 21 5.06 13.40 -7.10
C THR A 21 5.13 14.09 -5.73
N GLU A 22 5.00 15.41 -5.68
CA GLU A 22 4.96 16.16 -4.41
C GLU A 22 3.73 15.77 -3.58
N SER A 23 2.58 15.63 -4.23
CA SER A 23 1.33 15.23 -3.57
C SER A 23 1.35 13.79 -3.03
N GLU A 24 2.00 12.86 -3.74
CA GLU A 24 2.21 11.49 -3.24
C GLU A 24 3.13 11.47 -2.02
N SER A 25 4.22 12.25 -2.05
CA SER A 25 5.16 12.37 -0.94
C SER A 25 4.51 12.96 0.32
N GLU A 26 3.71 14.04 0.18
CA GLU A 26 2.94 14.62 1.28
C GLU A 26 2.01 13.59 1.94
N TYR A 27 1.32 12.78 1.12
CA TYR A 27 0.40 11.74 1.60
C TYR A 27 1.12 10.60 2.34
N GLN A 28 2.22 10.08 1.78
CA GLN A 28 3.03 9.06 2.44
C GLN A 28 3.61 9.58 3.77
N ASN A 29 4.07 10.83 3.80
CA ASN A 29 4.60 11.45 5.01
C ASN A 29 3.53 11.56 6.10
N CYS A 30 2.31 11.96 5.75
CA CYS A 30 1.20 11.97 6.70
C CYS A 30 0.96 10.60 7.33
N ILE A 31 0.92 9.53 6.52
CA ILE A 31 0.68 8.16 7.00
C ILE A 31 1.78 7.75 7.98
N ASN A 32 3.03 8.03 7.63
CA ASN A 32 4.16 7.76 8.49
C ASN A 32 4.05 8.51 9.82
N THR A 33 3.83 9.83 9.79
CA THR A 33 3.66 10.65 11.00
C THR A 33 2.56 10.10 11.91
N LYS A 34 1.36 9.82 11.38
CA LYS A 34 0.27 9.26 12.18
C LYS A 34 0.60 7.87 12.74
N THR A 35 1.35 7.06 12.00
CA THR A 35 1.79 5.74 12.48
C THR A 35 2.73 5.88 13.69
N PHE A 36 3.64 6.85 13.67
CA PHE A 36 4.49 7.16 14.82
C PHE A 36 3.69 7.69 16.01
N GLU A 37 2.73 8.58 15.78
CA GLU A 37 1.90 9.18 16.84
C GLU A 37 1.03 8.15 17.58
N ARG A 38 0.60 7.09 16.91
CA ARG A 38 -0.18 6.00 17.51
C ARG A 38 0.61 5.12 18.48
N GLY A 39 1.94 5.27 18.51
CA GLY A 39 2.83 4.38 19.23
C GLY A 39 3.09 3.11 18.43
N ILE A 40 4.37 2.84 18.15
CA ILE A 40 4.77 1.66 17.38
C ILE A 40 5.03 0.51 18.35
N PHE A 41 4.39 -0.63 18.09
CA PHE A 41 4.64 -1.86 18.83
C PHE A 41 5.89 -2.55 18.26
N TYR A 42 6.92 -2.65 19.10
CA TYR A 42 8.15 -3.39 18.81
C TYR A 42 8.33 -4.56 19.77
N ARG A 43 9.20 -5.52 19.40
CA ARG A 43 9.61 -6.59 20.32
C ARG A 43 10.34 -6.01 21.53
N PRO A 44 10.25 -6.67 22.71
CA PRO A 44 11.12 -6.35 23.82
C PRO A 44 12.60 -6.36 23.36
N ASN A 45 13.35 -5.30 23.68
CA ASN A 45 14.78 -5.11 23.38
C ASN A 45 15.16 -4.63 21.96
N THR A 46 14.23 -4.11 21.14
CA THR A 46 14.59 -3.41 19.89
C THR A 46 15.42 -2.15 20.20
N SER A 47 16.54 -1.95 19.51
CA SER A 47 17.44 -0.80 19.75
C SER A 47 16.92 0.50 19.11
N GLU A 48 17.28 1.66 19.66
CA GLU A 48 16.98 2.97 19.05
C GLU A 48 17.55 3.11 17.63
N SER A 49 18.66 2.44 17.32
CA SER A 49 19.26 2.45 15.98
C SER A 49 18.46 1.61 14.97
N GLU A 50 17.77 0.57 15.44
CA GLU A 50 16.78 -0.17 14.65
C GLU A 50 15.50 0.67 14.52
N PHE A 51 15.10 1.39 15.56
CA PHE A 51 13.98 2.36 15.56
C PHE A 51 14.18 3.56 14.62
N ALA A 52 15.41 4.00 14.36
CA ALA A 52 15.68 5.11 13.44
C ALA A 52 15.82 4.67 11.98
N LYS A 53 16.14 3.38 11.75
CA LYS A 53 16.24 2.76 10.42
C LYS A 53 14.95 2.09 9.96
N SER A 54 14.05 1.83 10.89
CA SER A 54 12.67 1.43 10.66
C SER A 54 11.84 2.67 10.97
N VAL A 55 11.09 3.25 10.07
CA VAL A 55 9.77 2.75 9.75
C VAL A 55 9.23 3.78 8.79
N ASN A 56 9.20 3.40 7.52
CA ASN A 56 8.29 4.00 6.58
C ASN A 56 7.31 2.89 6.21
N VAL A 57 6.02 3.18 6.37
CA VAL A 57 4.91 2.27 6.07
C VAL A 57 5.03 1.77 4.63
N PHE A 58 5.25 2.68 3.69
CA PHE A 58 5.39 2.35 2.27
C PHE A 58 6.68 1.58 1.96
N ASP A 59 7.81 1.90 2.60
CA ASP A 59 9.04 1.10 2.44
C ASP A 59 8.83 -0.32 2.95
N SER A 60 8.08 -0.48 4.03
CA SER A 60 7.77 -1.79 4.60
C SER A 60 6.85 -2.57 3.66
N ILE A 61 5.76 -1.96 3.19
CA ILE A 61 4.88 -2.57 2.18
C ILE A 61 5.67 -2.93 0.92
N LYS A 62 6.60 -2.08 0.49
CA LYS A 62 7.48 -2.33 -0.66
C LYS A 62 8.42 -3.52 -0.43
N LYS A 63 8.89 -3.75 0.80
CA LYS A 63 9.63 -4.98 1.13
C LYS A 63 8.79 -6.23 0.93
N PHE A 64 7.52 -6.22 1.33
CA PHE A 64 6.61 -7.35 1.09
C PHE A 64 6.39 -7.58 -0.41
N GLU A 65 6.16 -6.51 -1.16
CA GLU A 65 6.03 -6.61 -2.62
C GLU A 65 7.26 -7.21 -3.30
N ASN A 66 8.44 -6.72 -2.94
CA ASN A 66 9.71 -7.22 -3.46
C ASN A 66 9.94 -8.69 -3.05
N TYR A 67 9.50 -9.09 -1.85
CA TYR A 67 9.55 -10.48 -1.42
C TYR A 67 8.68 -11.37 -2.32
N LEU A 68 7.45 -10.94 -2.65
CA LEU A 68 6.57 -11.64 -3.59
C LEU A 68 7.17 -11.72 -5.00
N GLU A 69 7.77 -10.63 -5.48
CA GLU A 69 8.40 -10.59 -6.81
C GLU A 69 9.64 -11.49 -6.89
N ASN A 70 10.53 -11.41 -5.91
CA ASN A 70 11.75 -12.24 -5.84
C ASN A 70 11.44 -13.73 -5.69
N GLY A 71 10.37 -14.06 -4.94
CA GLY A 71 9.85 -15.42 -4.84
C GLY A 71 9.18 -15.94 -6.12
N LYS A 72 9.06 -15.10 -7.16
CA LYS A 72 8.29 -15.36 -8.40
C LYS A 72 6.81 -15.65 -8.15
N LEU A 73 6.29 -15.18 -7.03
CA LEU A 73 4.88 -15.28 -6.65
C LEU A 73 4.08 -14.16 -7.34
N LEU A 74 4.75 -13.02 -7.54
CA LEU A 74 4.33 -11.92 -8.39
C LEU A 74 5.28 -11.85 -9.60
N SER A 75 4.79 -12.13 -10.81
CA SER A 75 5.63 -12.16 -12.03
C SER A 75 6.10 -10.78 -12.51
N GLY A 76 5.56 -9.72 -11.91
CA GLY A 76 5.91 -8.33 -12.16
C GLY A 76 4.93 -7.38 -11.49
N ILE A 77 5.22 -6.08 -11.54
CA ILE A 77 4.46 -5.06 -10.81
C ILE A 77 3.33 -4.42 -11.62
N ASN A 78 2.59 -5.21 -12.40
CA ASN A 78 1.48 -4.71 -13.22
C ASN A 78 0.14 -5.36 -12.87
N LYS A 79 -0.94 -4.74 -13.34
CA LYS A 79 -2.33 -5.17 -13.12
C LYS A 79 -2.56 -6.68 -13.34
N LYS A 80 -2.05 -7.24 -14.44
CA LYS A 80 -2.26 -8.65 -14.79
C LYS A 80 -1.64 -9.58 -13.75
N ASP A 81 -0.43 -9.25 -13.30
CA ASP A 81 0.30 -10.07 -12.33
C ASP A 81 -0.39 -10.04 -10.95
N TYR A 82 -0.90 -8.88 -10.52
CA TYR A 82 -1.69 -8.76 -9.29
C TYR A 82 -3.00 -9.53 -9.37
N LEU A 83 -3.73 -9.43 -10.48
CA LEU A 83 -4.96 -10.22 -10.69
C LEU A 83 -4.66 -11.73 -10.64
N SER A 84 -3.54 -12.15 -11.22
CA SER A 84 -3.10 -13.55 -11.16
C SER A 84 -2.82 -13.99 -9.72
N LEU A 85 -2.13 -13.17 -8.93
CA LEU A 85 -1.88 -13.43 -7.51
C LEU A 85 -3.20 -13.55 -6.73
N ILE A 86 -4.11 -12.58 -6.88
CA ILE A 86 -5.40 -12.51 -6.18
C ILE A 86 -6.30 -13.69 -6.53
N SER A 87 -6.29 -14.17 -7.77
CA SER A 87 -7.12 -15.31 -8.20
C SER A 87 -6.87 -16.61 -7.41
N ASN A 88 -5.75 -16.69 -6.68
CA ASN A 88 -5.37 -17.83 -5.87
C ASN A 88 -5.48 -17.56 -4.36
N ILE A 89 -5.84 -16.34 -3.94
CA ILE A 89 -5.67 -15.90 -2.56
C ILE A 89 -6.55 -16.65 -1.56
N ASP A 90 -7.71 -17.15 -2.02
CA ASP A 90 -8.62 -17.94 -1.19
C ASP A 90 -8.24 -19.42 -1.10
N LYS A 91 -7.30 -19.92 -1.93
CA LYS A 91 -6.88 -21.32 -1.89
C LYS A 91 -6.25 -21.66 -0.54
N THR A 92 -6.55 -22.84 0.00
CA THR A 92 -5.99 -23.32 1.26
C THR A 92 -4.46 -23.32 1.21
N ASP A 93 -3.84 -22.77 2.26
CA ASP A 93 -2.38 -22.62 2.43
C ASP A 93 -1.63 -21.75 1.40
N PHE A 94 -2.32 -21.09 0.46
CA PHE A 94 -1.69 -20.20 -0.51
C PHE A 94 -0.93 -19.04 0.17
N LEU A 95 0.37 -18.92 -0.11
CA LEU A 95 1.28 -17.95 0.52
C LEU A 95 1.41 -18.08 2.05
N LYS A 96 0.95 -19.18 2.66
CA LYS A 96 1.00 -19.33 4.11
C LYS A 96 2.42 -19.33 4.62
N LYS A 97 3.28 -20.16 4.01
CA LYS A 97 4.69 -20.27 4.39
C LYS A 97 5.39 -18.91 4.20
N GLU A 98 5.17 -18.32 3.04
CA GLU A 98 5.70 -17.02 2.62
C GLU A 98 5.31 -15.89 3.58
N PHE A 99 4.06 -15.88 4.03
CA PHE A 99 3.54 -14.93 5.00
C PHE A 99 4.26 -15.04 6.35
N PHE A 100 4.36 -16.26 6.89
CA PHE A 100 5.05 -16.48 8.17
C PHE A 100 6.57 -16.21 8.09
N GLU A 101 7.23 -16.62 7.00
CA GLU A 101 8.65 -16.33 6.78
C GLU A 101 8.90 -14.84 6.65
N PHE A 102 8.06 -14.11 5.90
CA PHE A 102 8.18 -12.66 5.78
C PHE A 102 8.02 -11.97 7.13
N ASN A 103 6.99 -12.33 7.92
CA ASN A 103 6.73 -11.71 9.21
C ASN A 103 7.83 -11.97 10.24
N TYR A 104 8.47 -13.15 10.18
CA TYR A 104 9.58 -13.50 11.08
C TYR A 104 10.72 -12.48 11.04
N ASP A 105 10.99 -11.89 9.87
CA ASP A 105 12.05 -10.88 9.69
C ASP A 105 11.51 -9.43 9.61
N ASN A 106 10.18 -9.24 9.58
CA ASN A 106 9.54 -7.94 9.31
C ASN A 106 8.45 -7.57 10.32
N HIS A 107 8.79 -7.63 11.61
CA HIS A 107 7.87 -7.34 12.73
C HIS A 107 7.20 -5.97 12.69
N PHE A 108 7.77 -4.98 12.00
CA PHE A 108 7.11 -3.69 11.90
C PHE A 108 5.73 -3.81 11.23
N ILE A 109 5.67 -4.48 10.08
CA ILE A 109 4.40 -4.69 9.36
C ILE A 109 3.47 -5.55 10.22
N GLU A 110 4.00 -6.66 10.74
CA GLU A 110 3.27 -7.59 11.59
C GLU A 110 2.74 -6.94 12.87
N ASN A 111 3.36 -5.91 13.45
CA ASN A 111 2.84 -5.36 14.71
C ASN A 111 2.00 -4.09 14.51
N ASN A 112 2.12 -3.44 13.35
CA ASN A 112 1.62 -2.08 13.16
C ASN A 112 0.77 -1.87 11.92
N LEU A 113 0.65 -2.85 11.02
CA LEU A 113 -0.12 -2.74 9.77
C LEU A 113 -1.24 -3.79 9.68
N MET A 114 -1.76 -4.16 10.85
CA MET A 114 -2.42 -5.44 11.14
C MET A 114 -3.89 -5.57 10.75
N THR A 115 -4.63 -4.48 10.57
CA THR A 115 -6.10 -4.57 10.52
C THR A 115 -6.72 -3.62 9.50
N SER A 116 -7.93 -3.94 9.04
CA SER A 116 -8.77 -3.04 8.25
C SER A 116 -9.05 -1.70 8.97
N LEU A 117 -9.02 -1.68 10.31
CA LEU A 117 -9.07 -0.45 11.11
C LEU A 117 -7.84 0.44 10.87
N PHE A 118 -6.64 -0.14 10.70
CA PHE A 118 -5.45 0.62 10.30
C PHE A 118 -5.62 1.30 8.93
N PHE A 119 -6.38 0.71 8.01
CA PHE A 119 -6.64 1.36 6.72
C PHE A 119 -7.41 2.67 6.88
N GLU A 120 -8.49 2.64 7.66
CA GLU A 120 -9.30 3.83 7.93
C GLU A 120 -8.51 4.90 8.70
N GLU A 121 -7.81 4.51 9.76
CA GLU A 121 -7.18 5.47 10.66
C GLU A 121 -5.92 6.12 10.07
N LEU A 122 -5.28 5.49 9.09
CA LEU A 122 -4.05 6.00 8.49
C LEU A 122 -4.26 6.50 7.05
N PHE A 123 -4.74 5.63 6.16
CA PHE A 123 -4.83 5.96 4.74
C PHE A 123 -5.97 6.95 4.48
N TYR A 124 -7.16 6.68 5.02
CA TYR A 124 -8.30 7.58 4.81
C TYR A 124 -8.12 8.94 5.51
N ASP A 125 -7.71 8.96 6.77
CA ASP A 125 -7.43 10.18 7.51
C ASP A 125 -6.43 11.11 6.80
N CYS A 126 -5.37 10.52 6.23
CA CYS A 126 -4.37 11.29 5.50
C CYS A 126 -4.87 11.78 4.15
N VAL A 127 -5.76 11.05 3.48
CA VAL A 127 -6.41 11.53 2.26
C VAL A 127 -7.32 12.73 2.57
N MET A 128 -8.08 12.65 3.66
CA MET A 128 -8.95 13.76 4.10
C MET A 128 -8.16 14.99 4.52
N SER A 129 -6.96 14.85 5.08
CA SER A 129 -6.11 15.99 5.44
C SER A 129 -5.34 16.57 4.25
N SER A 130 -5.10 15.78 3.20
CA SER A 130 -4.31 16.15 2.03
C SER A 130 -5.15 16.47 0.79
N PHE A 131 -6.23 17.28 0.95
CA PHE A 131 -7.22 17.74 -0.06
C PHE A 131 -6.70 18.16 -1.46
N LYS A 132 -5.39 18.17 -1.70
CA LYS A 132 -4.73 18.43 -2.98
C LYS A 132 -4.69 17.23 -3.94
N ASN A 133 -4.94 15.98 -3.48
CA ASN A 133 -4.83 14.78 -4.33
C ASN A 133 -6.19 14.12 -4.67
N GLN A 134 -6.95 14.71 -5.58
CA GLN A 134 -8.27 14.17 -5.99
C GLN A 134 -8.20 12.74 -6.57
N GLU A 135 -7.12 12.39 -7.27
CA GLU A 135 -6.95 11.06 -7.86
C GLU A 135 -6.85 9.98 -6.78
N HIS A 136 -6.11 10.24 -5.70
CA HIS A 136 -6.01 9.31 -4.57
C HIS A 136 -7.26 9.34 -3.70
N TYR A 137 -7.96 10.48 -3.65
CA TYR A 137 -9.15 10.67 -2.84
C TYR A 137 -10.27 9.69 -3.20
N GLU A 138 -10.63 9.62 -4.48
CA GLU A 138 -11.72 8.74 -4.95
C GLU A 138 -11.37 7.25 -4.77
N TYR A 139 -10.13 6.87 -5.07
CA TYR A 139 -9.67 5.50 -4.87
C TYR A 139 -9.69 5.08 -3.39
N ILE A 140 -9.20 5.94 -2.49
CA ILE A 140 -9.14 5.62 -1.05
C ILE A 140 -10.53 5.62 -0.41
N LEU A 141 -11.43 6.51 -0.83
CA LEU A 141 -12.84 6.47 -0.43
C LEU A 141 -13.50 5.14 -0.83
N THR A 142 -13.38 4.78 -2.12
CA THR A 142 -13.96 3.54 -2.65
C THR A 142 -13.38 2.31 -1.94
N THR A 143 -12.08 2.32 -1.69
CA THR A 143 -11.40 1.26 -0.92
C THR A 143 -11.94 1.17 0.50
N LYS A 144 -12.07 2.29 1.21
CA LYS A 144 -12.59 2.34 2.58
C LYS A 144 -13.98 1.70 2.65
N ASP A 145 -14.90 2.17 1.81
CA ASP A 145 -16.29 1.72 1.85
C ASP A 145 -16.40 0.20 1.61
N LYS A 146 -15.65 -0.32 0.63
CA LYS A 146 -15.64 -1.75 0.31
C LYS A 146 -15.02 -2.60 1.42
N VAL A 147 -13.89 -2.16 1.99
CA VAL A 147 -13.17 -2.91 3.05
C VAL A 147 -13.95 -2.88 4.37
N GLN A 148 -14.54 -1.74 4.74
CA GLN A 148 -15.36 -1.63 5.95
C GLN A 148 -16.60 -2.52 5.90
N TYR A 149 -17.32 -2.51 4.77
CA TYR A 149 -18.54 -3.29 4.61
C TYR A 149 -18.30 -4.80 4.81
N ASN A 150 -17.12 -5.29 4.42
CA ASN A 150 -16.78 -6.71 4.46
C ASN A 150 -15.89 -7.12 5.65
N SER A 151 -15.52 -6.18 6.52
CA SER A 151 -14.58 -6.34 7.65
C SER A 151 -13.13 -6.71 7.27
N TYR A 152 -12.87 -7.23 6.06
CA TYR A 152 -11.54 -7.54 5.52
C TYR A 152 -11.53 -7.48 3.98
N PRO A 153 -10.37 -7.26 3.34
CA PRO A 153 -10.26 -7.20 1.87
C PRO A 153 -10.24 -8.61 1.25
N ASN A 154 -11.40 -9.17 0.91
CA ASN A 154 -11.52 -10.47 0.24
C ASN A 154 -11.10 -10.43 -1.25
N SER A 155 -11.07 -11.59 -1.92
CA SER A 155 -10.63 -11.70 -3.33
C SER A 155 -11.48 -10.88 -4.32
N GLU A 156 -12.79 -10.77 -4.09
CA GLU A 156 -13.71 -9.98 -4.91
C GLU A 156 -13.35 -8.49 -4.81
N ILE A 157 -13.24 -7.97 -3.59
CA ILE A 157 -12.86 -6.57 -3.32
C ILE A 157 -11.48 -6.26 -3.90
N LEU A 158 -10.50 -7.13 -3.64
CA LEU A 158 -9.14 -6.95 -4.17
C LEU A 158 -9.13 -6.91 -5.70
N THR A 159 -9.94 -7.76 -6.35
CA THR A 159 -10.07 -7.78 -7.81
C THR A 159 -10.69 -6.49 -8.34
N GLU A 160 -11.75 -5.99 -7.71
CA GLU A 160 -12.36 -4.72 -8.07
C GLU A 160 -11.38 -3.55 -7.92
N LEU A 161 -10.69 -3.45 -6.80
CA LEU A 161 -9.75 -2.36 -6.53
C LEU A 161 -8.55 -2.38 -7.48
N VAL A 162 -7.99 -3.55 -7.79
CA VAL A 162 -6.94 -3.69 -8.80
C VAL A 162 -7.40 -3.23 -10.18
N ASN A 163 -8.70 -3.27 -10.47
CA ASN A 163 -9.21 -2.76 -11.74
C ASN A 163 -9.20 -1.24 -11.83
N GLU A 164 -9.24 -0.54 -10.71
CA GLU A 164 -9.34 0.92 -10.58
C GLU A 164 -7.98 1.61 -10.35
N VAL A 165 -6.95 0.86 -9.94
CA VAL A 165 -5.62 1.38 -9.59
C VAL A 165 -4.82 1.87 -10.81
N ASP A 166 -4.21 3.05 -10.68
CA ASP A 166 -3.10 3.48 -11.55
C ASP A 166 -1.80 2.80 -11.12
N PHE A 167 -1.41 1.74 -11.83
CA PHE A 167 -0.15 1.02 -11.59
C PHE A 167 1.11 1.86 -11.87
N LYS A 168 0.99 3.08 -12.43
CA LYS A 168 2.10 4.04 -12.51
C LYS A 168 2.28 4.84 -11.22
N SER A 169 1.28 4.90 -10.35
CA SER A 169 1.40 5.45 -9.00
C SER A 169 1.92 4.35 -8.07
N ASP A 170 3.15 4.52 -7.57
CA ASP A 170 3.70 3.60 -6.57
C ASP A 170 2.84 3.56 -5.31
N THR A 171 2.25 4.71 -4.96
CA THR A 171 1.41 4.83 -3.77
C THR A 171 0.14 3.98 -3.89
N GLN A 172 -0.64 4.13 -4.97
CA GLN A 172 -1.87 3.35 -5.16
C GLN A 172 -1.58 1.86 -5.28
N ARG A 173 -0.52 1.51 -6.01
CA ARG A 173 -0.04 0.13 -6.18
C ARG A 173 0.36 -0.50 -4.86
N LEU A 174 1.14 0.20 -4.03
CA LEU A 174 1.52 -0.28 -2.70
C LEU A 174 0.32 -0.40 -1.76
N ILE A 175 -0.72 0.43 -1.91
CA ILE A 175 -1.95 0.27 -1.15
C ILE A 175 -2.65 -1.06 -1.47
N ILE A 176 -2.67 -1.49 -2.74
CA ILE A 176 -3.13 -2.85 -3.08
C ILE A 176 -2.25 -3.92 -2.42
N THR A 177 -0.93 -3.76 -2.49
CA THR A 177 0.01 -4.69 -1.83
C THR A 177 -0.29 -4.81 -0.33
N TYR A 178 -0.58 -3.70 0.34
CA TYR A 178 -1.00 -3.67 1.73
C TYR A 178 -2.31 -4.44 1.96
N LEU A 179 -3.33 -4.22 1.12
CA LEU A 179 -4.62 -4.92 1.26
C LEU A 179 -4.47 -6.44 1.04
N ILE A 180 -3.58 -6.85 0.13
CA ILE A 180 -3.21 -8.27 -0.05
C ILE A 180 -2.57 -8.81 1.24
N TYR A 181 -1.63 -8.07 1.83
CA TYR A 181 -1.04 -8.45 3.11
C TYR A 181 -2.10 -8.57 4.22
N SER A 182 -3.00 -7.59 4.34
CA SER A 182 -4.08 -7.60 5.33
C SER A 182 -5.04 -8.79 5.14
N ASN A 183 -5.29 -9.21 3.89
CA ASN A 183 -6.05 -10.44 3.61
C ASN A 183 -5.35 -11.67 4.19
N LEU A 184 -4.05 -11.83 3.91
CA LEU A 184 -3.26 -12.97 4.39
C LEU A 184 -3.19 -12.98 5.93
N TYR A 185 -2.99 -11.80 6.54
CA TYR A 185 -3.01 -11.66 7.99
C TYR A 185 -4.35 -12.14 8.58
N TRP A 186 -5.46 -11.62 8.07
CA TRP A 186 -6.79 -12.03 8.54
C TRP A 186 -7.03 -13.54 8.37
N LYS A 187 -6.55 -14.11 7.26
CA LYS A 187 -6.70 -15.53 6.95
C LYS A 187 -5.91 -16.45 7.88
N TYR A 188 -4.71 -16.04 8.31
CA TYR A 188 -3.77 -16.92 9.02
C TYR A 188 -3.64 -16.64 10.51
N GLU A 189 -4.02 -15.45 10.98
CA GLU A 189 -3.83 -15.03 12.38
C GLU A 189 -5.15 -14.73 13.11
N MET A 190 -6.23 -14.40 12.37
CA MET A 190 -7.52 -13.98 12.98
C MET A 190 -8.64 -15.03 12.88
N LYS A 191 -8.44 -16.10 12.12
CA LYS A 191 -9.40 -17.21 11.93
C LYS A 191 -8.99 -18.45 12.70
#